data_AF-A0A4Q1BQ38-F1
#
_entry.id   AF-A0A4Q1BQ38-F1
#
_cell.length_a   1.000
_cell.length_b   1.000
_cell.length_c   1.000
_cell.angle_alpha   90.00
_cell.angle_beta   90.00
_cell.angle_gamma   90.00
#
_symmetry.space_group_name_H-M   'P 1'
#
loop_
_entity.id
_entity.type
_entity.pdbx_description
1 polymer ?
#
loop_
_entity_poly.entity_id
_entity_poly.type
_entity_poly.pdbx_seq_one_letter_code
_entity_poly.pdbx_strand_id
1 'polypeptide(L)'
;MPSIFTLRGVILTLLSLSTLEALAESPHSPADRRSRHRKRCPANDLAILPSSSSSSSSSLSSTSPPPTIPAVLNAAAVVQVASDLTLTTVIGGTTWYAPMTAASSSTSSISQNPGTPSSSSASAPAAVSSISSGGGGSNGGGGNDLPGKYVFAHFMVGIVSTYQLQDWVNDMKLAFSYGISGFALNIGVDPYTDAQLTLAYQAAQQVPGFWLFISFDFNWYQIGQVSDVATKLKTYGSQSSQLKVDGKVFVSTFIGDGFDWGSVASQSGMELEVVPFWQPTADNANNGALGGLFSWDAWPGQLNNQPVLSNMTTDRDELYLSLLDPLNKPYMMPVSPWFSTHFGKEVSYSKNWVFYSETLWVDRWNQVMQLSNQVNFLEIVTWNDYGESHYIGPYDTPHTDDGSSKWASGLDHSPMMVLAKPYISAFKQGANSPVVDEEAVVFWYRPHMKSAQCDSSDNCGSKPTGWDFVSDAVFVATMTKSGGTVTVNSGGSSSTHTVSAGVQVFQVPMNIGSQQISIQTSSGASGSGTGNITVSGDCWGGIYNYNFHSEAILL
;
A
#
# COMPACT_ATOMS: atom_id res chain seq x y z
N MET A 1 -40.16 -13.61 -31.99
CA MET A 1 -41.51 -14.21 -32.05
C MET A 1 -41.91 -14.35 -33.51
N PRO A 2 -42.66 -15.39 -33.93
CA PRO A 2 -42.93 -16.71 -33.30
C PRO A 2 -41.76 -17.69 -33.57
N SER A 3 -41.54 -18.87 -32.96
CA SER A 3 -42.35 -19.89 -32.22
C SER A 3 -42.96 -21.00 -33.13
N ILE A 4 -42.45 -22.26 -33.15
CA ILE A 4 -42.66 -23.43 -32.22
C ILE A 4 -43.94 -24.25 -32.60
N PHE A 5 -44.02 -25.59 -32.63
CA PHE A 5 -43.25 -26.73 -32.04
C PHE A 5 -42.97 -27.86 -33.12
N THR A 6 -42.81 -29.19 -32.95
CA THR A 6 -43.06 -30.20 -31.87
C THR A 6 -42.16 -31.47 -31.96
N LEU A 7 -42.18 -32.28 -30.90
CA LEU A 7 -41.51 -33.56 -30.52
C LEU A 7 -41.76 -34.88 -31.32
N ARG A 8 -40.79 -35.83 -31.25
CA ARG A 8 -40.78 -37.16 -30.53
C ARG A 8 -39.60 -38.05 -31.03
N GLY A 9 -38.97 -38.99 -30.31
CA GLY A 9 -39.03 -39.47 -28.91
C GLY A 9 -38.28 -40.84 -28.72
N VAL A 10 -38.09 -41.33 -27.47
CA VAL A 10 -37.37 -42.59 -27.05
C VAL A 10 -35.82 -42.51 -27.11
N ILE A 11 -34.95 -42.75 -26.09
CA ILE A 11 -34.92 -43.31 -24.70
C ILE A 11 -34.24 -44.73 -24.58
N LEU A 12 -33.41 -44.90 -23.52
CA LEU A 12 -32.68 -46.09 -22.99
C LEU A 12 -31.25 -46.40 -23.52
N THR A 13 -30.28 -46.99 -22.76
CA THR A 13 -29.95 -46.97 -21.29
C THR A 13 -28.60 -47.69 -20.99
N LEU A 14 -27.68 -47.03 -20.26
CA LEU A 14 -26.63 -47.49 -19.30
C LEU A 14 -25.59 -48.65 -19.58
N LEU A 15 -24.43 -48.50 -18.89
CA LEU A 15 -23.42 -49.52 -18.43
C LEU A 15 -22.51 -50.17 -19.52
N SER A 16 -21.23 -50.55 -19.27
CA SER A 16 -20.29 -50.31 -18.13
C SER A 16 -18.87 -50.87 -18.38
N LEU A 17 -17.83 -50.21 -17.82
CA LEU A 17 -16.47 -50.74 -17.49
C LEU A 17 -15.60 -51.26 -18.68
N SER A 18 -14.26 -51.39 -18.63
CA SER A 18 -13.21 -50.92 -17.68
C SER A 18 -11.80 -51.03 -18.32
N THR A 19 -10.87 -50.13 -17.92
CA THR A 19 -9.38 -50.31 -17.81
C THR A 19 -8.57 -50.99 -18.94
N LEU A 20 -7.57 -50.27 -19.49
CA LEU A 20 -6.14 -50.52 -19.19
C LEU A 20 -5.22 -49.35 -19.64
N GLU A 21 -3.89 -49.49 -19.46
CA GLU A 21 -2.87 -48.45 -19.57
C GLU A 21 -2.28 -48.24 -20.98
N ALA A 22 -1.73 -47.05 -21.24
CA ALA A 22 -0.56 -46.83 -22.11
C ALA A 22 0.17 -45.53 -21.74
N LEU A 23 1.50 -45.55 -21.68
CA LEU A 23 2.36 -44.40 -21.40
C LEU A 23 2.83 -43.71 -22.70
N ALA A 24 3.12 -42.41 -22.62
CA ALA A 24 3.88 -41.68 -23.64
C ALA A 24 4.76 -40.61 -22.97
N GLU A 25 6.05 -40.89 -22.83
CA GLU A 25 7.08 -39.94 -22.36
C GLU A 25 7.69 -39.16 -23.54
N SER A 26 8.33 -38.01 -23.26
CA SER A 26 9.58 -37.48 -23.89
C SER A 26 9.61 -35.93 -23.89
N PRO A 27 10.78 -35.28 -23.68
CA PRO A 27 11.89 -35.63 -22.80
C PRO A 27 12.35 -34.42 -21.93
N HIS A 28 13.37 -34.62 -21.08
CA HIS A 28 13.92 -33.56 -20.24
C HIS A 28 15.46 -33.66 -20.12
N SER A 29 16.10 -32.58 -19.66
CA SER A 29 17.57 -32.48 -19.42
C SER A 29 18.44 -32.40 -20.71
N PRO A 30 19.74 -32.00 -20.65
CA PRO A 30 20.72 -32.33 -19.61
C PRO A 30 21.05 -31.20 -18.61
N ALA A 31 21.23 -31.59 -17.34
CA ALA A 31 22.04 -30.88 -16.35
C ALA A 31 23.52 -31.30 -16.44
N ASP A 32 24.45 -30.43 -16.03
CA ASP A 32 25.88 -30.78 -15.87
C ASP A 32 26.28 -30.91 -14.38
N ARG A 33 27.38 -31.61 -14.11
CA ARG A 33 27.79 -32.09 -12.79
C ARG A 33 29.06 -31.43 -12.26
N ARG A 34 29.04 -31.08 -10.97
CA ARG A 34 30.16 -31.17 -9.99
C ARG A 34 29.60 -30.91 -8.59
N SER A 35 30.10 -31.47 -7.49
CA SER A 35 30.80 -32.74 -7.24
C SER A 35 30.84 -32.92 -5.72
N ARG A 36 30.61 -34.14 -5.21
CA ARG A 36 30.44 -34.42 -3.77
C ARG A 36 31.55 -33.83 -2.88
N HIS A 37 31.15 -33.22 -1.75
CA HIS A 37 31.88 -33.36 -0.48
C HIS A 37 30.90 -33.51 0.68
N ARG A 38 31.14 -34.51 1.55
CA ARG A 38 30.38 -34.72 2.78
C ARG A 38 31.12 -34.09 3.95
N LYS A 39 30.44 -33.30 4.77
CA LYS A 39 30.70 -33.19 6.22
C LYS A 39 29.38 -33.26 6.98
N ARG A 40 29.43 -33.86 8.17
CA ARG A 40 28.32 -34.02 9.13
C ARG A 40 28.65 -33.22 10.38
N CYS A 41 27.64 -32.57 10.96
CA CYS A 41 27.52 -32.36 12.42
C CYS A 41 28.59 -31.42 13.06
N PRO A 42 28.40 -30.94 14.31
CA PRO A 42 27.40 -31.34 15.31
C PRO A 42 26.29 -30.32 15.63
N ALA A 43 25.19 -30.83 16.19
CA ALA A 43 24.33 -30.09 17.08
C ALA A 43 24.84 -30.26 18.53
N ASN A 44 24.54 -29.29 19.40
CA ASN A 44 24.78 -29.44 20.84
C ASN A 44 23.51 -29.94 21.54
N ASP A 45 23.49 -31.22 21.89
CA ASP A 45 22.62 -31.71 22.96
C ASP A 45 23.23 -31.36 24.33
N LEU A 46 22.42 -30.83 25.24
CA LEU A 46 22.70 -30.85 26.68
C LEU A 46 21.51 -31.49 27.39
N ALA A 47 21.65 -32.79 27.68
CA ALA A 47 20.64 -33.57 28.37
C ALA A 47 21.04 -33.88 29.81
N ILE A 48 20.15 -33.58 30.76
CA ILE A 48 20.15 -34.15 32.11
C ILE A 48 18.72 -34.64 32.38
N LEU A 49 18.59 -35.88 32.85
CA LEU A 49 17.32 -36.58 33.11
C LEU A 49 17.11 -36.75 34.65
N PRO A 50 16.19 -37.59 35.17
CA PRO A 50 14.98 -37.03 35.77
C PRO A 50 14.69 -37.54 37.20
N SER A 51 13.63 -37.06 37.84
CA SER A 51 12.96 -37.76 38.95
C SER A 51 11.48 -37.36 39.08
N SER A 52 10.69 -38.18 39.79
CA SER A 52 9.23 -38.04 39.89
C SER A 52 8.70 -38.44 41.27
N SER A 53 7.74 -37.68 41.81
CA SER A 53 6.75 -38.19 42.79
C SER A 53 5.61 -37.20 43.14
N SER A 54 4.40 -37.58 42.73
CA SER A 54 3.13 -37.53 43.48
C SER A 54 2.87 -36.53 44.65
N SER A 55 1.79 -35.76 44.44
CA SER A 55 0.53 -35.74 45.25
C SER A 55 0.30 -34.77 46.42
N SER A 56 -0.97 -34.31 46.49
CA SER A 56 -1.73 -33.77 47.64
C SER A 56 -1.37 -32.37 48.19
N SER A 57 -2.27 -31.62 48.86
CA SER A 57 -3.72 -31.36 48.66
C SER A 57 -4.21 -30.32 49.69
N SER A 58 -5.31 -29.60 49.39
CA SER A 58 -6.10 -28.77 50.34
C SER A 58 -5.44 -27.46 50.83
N SER A 59 -6.13 -26.47 51.42
CA SER A 59 -7.49 -25.90 51.19
C SER A 59 -7.69 -24.64 52.07
N LEU A 60 -8.81 -23.92 51.88
CA LEU A 60 -9.34 -22.82 52.74
C LEU A 60 -8.61 -21.46 52.67
N SER A 61 -9.23 -20.30 52.97
CA SER A 61 -10.54 -19.70 52.58
C SER A 61 -10.70 -18.31 53.25
N SER A 62 -11.63 -17.45 52.75
CA SER A 62 -12.19 -16.25 53.44
C SER A 62 -11.24 -15.02 53.57
N THR A 63 -11.66 -13.74 53.61
CA THR A 63 -12.98 -13.09 53.34
C THR A 63 -12.83 -11.59 52.96
N SER A 64 -13.89 -11.04 52.36
CA SER A 64 -14.17 -9.64 51.92
C SER A 64 -14.32 -8.57 53.04
N PRO A 65 -14.48 -7.24 52.77
CA PRO A 65 -13.89 -6.36 51.72
C PRO A 65 -13.39 -4.96 52.29
N PRO A 66 -13.71 -3.70 51.83
CA PRO A 66 -12.75 -2.57 51.88
C PRO A 66 -13.16 -1.35 52.76
N PRO A 67 -12.37 -0.25 52.79
CA PRO A 67 -12.98 1.08 52.63
C PRO A 67 -12.12 2.22 51.98
N THR A 68 -12.80 3.04 51.16
CA THR A 68 -12.70 4.52 50.97
C THR A 68 -11.38 5.31 50.76
N ILE A 69 -11.45 6.26 49.81
CA ILE A 69 -10.51 7.38 49.55
C ILE A 69 -10.84 8.59 50.46
N PRO A 70 -9.85 9.44 50.80
CA PRO A 70 -10.02 10.88 50.57
C PRO A 70 -8.80 11.52 49.85
N ALA A 71 -9.04 12.56 49.06
CA ALA A 71 -8.01 13.39 48.40
C ALA A 71 -7.82 14.74 49.12
N VAL A 72 -6.72 15.47 48.87
CA VAL A 72 -6.68 16.95 49.00
C VAL A 72 -5.43 17.62 48.35
N LEU A 73 -5.72 18.63 47.52
CA LEU A 73 -4.99 19.87 47.12
C LEU A 73 -3.46 19.94 46.86
N ASN A 74 -3.16 20.42 45.66
CA ASN A 74 -2.34 21.60 45.29
C ASN A 74 -1.17 22.09 46.16
N ALA A 75 -0.03 22.31 45.50
CA ALA A 75 0.64 23.61 45.50
C ALA A 75 1.34 23.87 44.15
N ALA A 76 1.32 25.11 43.64
CA ALA A 76 2.06 25.53 42.45
C ALA A 76 3.04 26.65 42.80
N ALA A 77 4.19 26.70 42.12
CA ALA A 77 5.19 27.76 42.22
C ALA A 77 5.79 28.04 40.82
N VAL A 78 6.29 29.26 40.60
CA VAL A 78 6.33 29.90 39.28
C VAL A 78 7.64 30.69 39.08
N VAL A 79 8.38 30.40 38.00
CA VAL A 79 9.35 31.27 37.27
C VAL A 79 10.58 31.76 38.09
N GLN A 80 11.83 31.73 37.62
CA GLN A 80 12.35 32.41 36.41
C GLN A 80 13.67 31.83 35.86
N VAL A 81 14.09 32.34 34.70
CA VAL A 81 15.25 31.92 33.88
C VAL A 81 16.58 32.48 34.39
N ALA A 82 17.67 31.71 34.24
CA ALA A 82 19.05 32.18 34.19
C ALA A 82 19.85 31.38 33.14
N SER A 83 20.97 31.94 32.65
CA SER A 83 21.69 31.50 31.44
C SER A 83 22.90 30.58 31.67
N ASP A 84 23.27 29.85 30.62
CA ASP A 84 24.58 29.26 30.28
C ASP A 84 25.60 28.94 31.38
N LEU A 85 25.96 27.65 31.47
CA LEU A 85 27.37 27.24 31.34
C LEU A 85 27.49 25.75 30.98
N THR A 86 28.40 25.43 30.06
CA THR A 86 28.66 24.07 29.58
C THR A 86 29.51 23.25 30.54
N LEU A 87 29.17 21.97 30.76
CA LEU A 87 30.17 20.95 31.11
C LEU A 87 29.86 19.59 30.48
N THR A 88 30.87 18.97 29.89
CA THR A 88 30.78 17.71 29.14
C THR A 88 30.76 16.49 30.08
N THR A 89 29.98 15.46 29.73
CA THR A 89 30.24 14.07 30.14
C THR A 89 29.77 13.13 29.03
N VAL A 90 30.57 12.09 28.75
CA VAL A 90 30.38 11.21 27.58
C VAL A 90 29.88 9.83 28.02
N ILE A 91 28.72 9.44 27.50
CA ILE A 91 28.30 8.05 27.28
C ILE A 91 27.57 8.06 25.92
N GLY A 92 27.79 7.16 24.97
CA GLY A 92 28.65 5.97 24.98
C GLY A 92 27.92 4.79 24.33
N GLY A 93 27.58 4.89 23.05
CA GLY A 93 26.66 3.96 22.38
C GLY A 93 26.80 3.93 20.85
N THR A 94 27.97 3.56 20.35
CA THR A 94 28.24 3.47 18.90
C THR A 94 27.67 2.17 18.31
N THR A 95 26.46 2.20 17.76
CA THR A 95 25.94 1.11 16.91
C THR A 95 26.56 1.19 15.52
N TRP A 96 27.27 0.13 15.13
CA TRP A 96 27.96 0.05 13.84
C TRP A 96 26.99 -0.36 12.72
N TYR A 97 26.74 0.54 11.78
CA TYR A 97 26.23 0.14 10.46
C TYR A 97 27.38 -0.49 9.67
N ALA A 98 27.22 -1.75 9.26
CA ALA A 98 28.19 -2.47 8.45
C ALA A 98 27.87 -2.27 6.95
N PRO A 99 28.71 -1.57 6.17
CA PRO A 99 28.51 -1.47 4.72
C PRO A 99 28.78 -2.82 4.06
N MET A 100 27.86 -3.30 3.22
CA MET A 100 28.09 -4.49 2.40
C MET A 100 29.08 -4.18 1.29
N THR A 101 30.30 -4.72 1.40
CA THR A 101 31.38 -4.50 0.42
C THR A 101 31.30 -5.50 -0.74
N ALA A 102 30.82 -5.05 -1.89
CA ALA A 102 30.98 -5.77 -3.14
C ALA A 102 32.48 -5.80 -3.55
N ALA A 103 33.02 -7.00 -3.79
CA ALA A 103 34.42 -7.16 -4.16
C ALA A 103 34.67 -6.77 -5.64
N SER A 104 35.56 -5.79 -5.86
CA SER A 104 35.92 -5.34 -7.20
C SER A 104 36.93 -6.27 -7.88
N SER A 105 36.79 -6.45 -9.19
CA SER A 105 37.80 -7.06 -10.06
C SER A 105 38.11 -6.11 -11.22
N SER A 106 39.38 -5.71 -11.33
CA SER A 106 39.82 -4.69 -12.27
C SER A 106 40.30 -5.28 -13.59
N THR A 107 39.86 -4.69 -14.71
CA THR A 107 40.57 -4.78 -15.99
C THR A 107 40.58 -3.41 -16.66
N SER A 108 41.69 -3.09 -17.34
CA SER A 108 41.96 -1.76 -17.89
C SER A 108 42.19 -1.83 -19.40
N SER A 109 41.59 -0.92 -20.16
CA SER A 109 41.96 -0.65 -21.56
C SER A 109 41.74 0.83 -21.90
N ILE A 110 42.33 1.30 -23.01
CA ILE A 110 42.76 2.69 -23.18
C ILE A 110 42.20 3.33 -24.47
N SER A 111 41.57 4.51 -24.29
CA SER A 111 41.47 5.65 -25.23
C SER A 111 41.11 5.43 -26.71
N GLN A 112 40.05 6.10 -27.17
CA GLN A 112 40.20 7.29 -28.05
C GLN A 112 38.90 8.09 -28.30
N ASN A 113 39.08 9.39 -28.50
CA ASN A 113 38.18 10.40 -29.09
C ASN A 113 38.97 11.04 -30.27
N PRO A 114 38.45 11.89 -31.20
CA PRO A 114 37.21 12.67 -31.15
C PRO A 114 36.36 12.68 -32.45
N GLY A 115 35.22 13.41 -32.46
CA GLY A 115 34.58 13.83 -33.72
C GLY A 115 33.13 14.36 -33.63
N THR A 116 32.95 15.67 -33.46
CA THR A 116 31.71 16.40 -33.80
C THR A 116 31.97 17.29 -35.05
N PRO A 117 30.97 17.64 -35.89
CA PRO A 117 30.14 18.82 -35.59
C PRO A 117 28.67 18.84 -36.10
N SER A 118 27.85 19.52 -35.29
CA SER A 118 26.58 20.25 -35.57
C SER A 118 26.03 20.42 -37.01
N SER A 119 24.71 20.29 -37.13
CA SER A 119 23.85 21.00 -38.11
C SER A 119 22.55 21.47 -37.42
N SER A 120 21.67 22.24 -38.08
CA SER A 120 20.62 23.05 -37.40
C SER A 120 19.36 23.36 -38.26
N SER A 121 18.42 24.16 -37.71
CA SER A 121 17.13 24.66 -38.29
C SER A 121 16.02 23.59 -38.46
N ALA A 122 14.71 23.82 -38.17
CA ALA A 122 13.76 24.96 -38.25
C ALA A 122 13.11 25.13 -39.65
N SER A 123 11.80 25.39 -39.85
CA SER A 123 10.61 25.49 -38.95
C SER A 123 9.28 25.51 -39.74
N ALA A 124 8.17 25.02 -39.13
CA ALA A 124 6.77 25.46 -39.32
C ALA A 124 6.12 25.38 -40.75
N PRO A 125 4.88 25.88 -40.98
CA PRO A 125 3.59 25.61 -40.30
C PRO A 125 2.45 25.16 -41.26
N ALA A 126 1.30 24.75 -40.71
CA ALA A 126 0.00 24.74 -41.42
C ALA A 126 -1.17 24.93 -40.42
N ALA A 127 -2.27 25.58 -40.82
CA ALA A 127 -3.41 25.89 -39.94
C ALA A 127 -4.77 26.00 -40.67
N VAL A 128 -5.83 25.45 -40.06
CA VAL A 128 -7.28 25.65 -40.36
C VAL A 128 -8.03 25.37 -39.04
N SER A 129 -8.53 26.37 -38.29
CA SER A 129 -9.91 26.92 -38.34
C SER A 129 -11.03 25.87 -38.15
N SER A 130 -11.66 25.63 -36.98
CA SER A 130 -12.40 26.49 -36.02
C SER A 130 -13.92 26.64 -36.28
N ILE A 131 -14.75 26.07 -35.40
CA ILE A 131 -16.16 26.47 -35.12
C ILE A 131 -16.34 26.46 -33.58
N SER A 132 -17.29 27.24 -33.05
CA SER A 132 -17.19 27.86 -31.72
C SER A 132 -18.39 27.69 -30.77
N SER A 133 -18.09 27.49 -29.48
CA SER A 133 -18.82 28.02 -28.31
C SER A 133 -17.82 28.03 -27.13
N GLY A 134 -17.49 29.13 -26.44
CA GLY A 134 -18.23 30.37 -26.22
C GLY A 134 -18.95 30.30 -24.86
N GLY A 135 -18.54 31.01 -23.82
CA GLY A 135 -17.36 31.87 -23.65
C GLY A 135 -17.46 32.69 -22.37
N GLY A 136 -16.39 32.80 -21.58
CA GLY A 136 -16.42 33.46 -20.27
C GLY A 136 -15.15 33.29 -19.45
N GLY A 137 -14.03 33.82 -19.97
CA GLY A 137 -12.73 33.77 -19.28
C GLY A 137 -12.37 35.09 -18.59
N SER A 138 -11.84 34.99 -17.38
CA SER A 138 -11.05 36.03 -16.70
C SER A 138 -9.68 35.44 -16.39
N ASN A 139 -8.60 36.20 -16.62
CA ASN A 139 -7.23 35.69 -16.48
C ASN A 139 -6.32 36.75 -15.85
N GLY A 140 -5.48 36.34 -14.90
CA GLY A 140 -4.33 37.12 -14.42
C GLY A 140 -4.39 37.65 -12.99
N GLY A 141 -3.68 36.96 -12.08
CA GLY A 141 -2.71 37.63 -11.19
C GLY A 141 -3.09 37.91 -9.74
N GLY A 142 -2.52 37.12 -8.82
CA GLY A 142 -2.16 37.55 -7.46
C GLY A 142 -3.18 37.28 -6.35
N GLY A 143 -3.09 36.10 -5.71
CA GLY A 143 -4.05 35.73 -4.65
C GLY A 143 -3.71 34.53 -3.77
N ASN A 144 -2.43 34.22 -3.51
CA ASN A 144 -2.00 33.17 -2.57
C ASN A 144 -2.64 31.78 -2.76
N ASP A 145 -2.67 31.27 -4.00
CA ASP A 145 -2.96 29.86 -4.25
C ASP A 145 -1.88 28.98 -3.59
N LEU A 146 -2.28 28.01 -2.76
CA LEU A 146 -1.38 26.94 -2.33
C LEU A 146 -1.04 26.06 -3.55
N PRO A 147 0.23 25.75 -3.84
CA PRO A 147 0.60 24.91 -4.98
C PRO A 147 -0.10 23.55 -4.86
N GLY A 148 -0.68 23.12 -5.98
CA GLY A 148 -1.81 22.18 -6.02
C GLY A 148 -1.61 20.91 -5.20
N LYS A 149 -2.68 20.48 -4.51
CA LYS A 149 -2.69 19.26 -3.71
C LYS A 149 -3.01 18.04 -4.57
N TYR A 150 -2.13 17.04 -4.55
CA TYR A 150 -2.28 15.81 -5.34
C TYR A 150 -2.34 14.58 -4.44
N VAL A 151 -3.14 13.61 -4.89
CA VAL A 151 -3.19 12.26 -4.31
C VAL A 151 -2.81 11.30 -5.42
N PHE A 152 -1.76 10.51 -5.23
CA PHE A 152 -1.31 9.47 -6.14
C PHE A 152 -1.62 8.09 -5.56
N ALA A 153 -1.56 7.06 -6.39
CA ALA A 153 -1.43 5.69 -5.89
C ALA A 153 -0.16 5.03 -6.46
N HIS A 154 0.54 4.31 -5.61
CA HIS A 154 1.76 3.59 -5.95
C HIS A 154 1.40 2.33 -6.75
N PHE A 155 1.99 2.17 -7.93
CA PHE A 155 1.58 1.18 -8.91
C PHE A 155 2.76 0.25 -9.25
N MET A 156 2.63 -1.03 -8.89
CA MET A 156 3.65 -2.05 -9.15
C MET A 156 3.62 -2.44 -10.63
N VAL A 157 4.56 -1.90 -11.43
CA VAL A 157 4.69 -2.29 -12.84
C VAL A 157 5.27 -3.69 -12.97
N GLY A 158 6.10 -4.12 -12.00
CA GLY A 158 6.75 -5.43 -11.92
C GLY A 158 5.82 -6.65 -11.75
N ILE A 159 4.50 -6.47 -11.72
CA ILE A 159 3.53 -7.58 -11.77
C ILE A 159 2.62 -7.53 -13.01
N VAL A 160 2.56 -6.44 -13.78
CA VAL A 160 1.59 -6.27 -14.89
C VAL A 160 2.17 -6.61 -16.27
N SER A 161 3.01 -7.65 -16.35
CA SER A 161 3.67 -8.06 -17.60
C SER A 161 2.71 -8.30 -18.77
N THR A 162 1.47 -8.72 -18.47
CA THR A 162 0.40 -9.07 -19.41
C THR A 162 -0.59 -7.94 -19.74
N TYR A 163 -0.53 -6.78 -19.05
CA TYR A 163 -1.47 -5.67 -19.27
C TYR A 163 -1.52 -5.20 -20.72
N GLN A 164 -2.72 -4.91 -21.19
CA GLN A 164 -3.01 -4.26 -22.46
C GLN A 164 -3.36 -2.78 -22.24
N LEU A 165 -3.41 -2.01 -23.32
CA LEU A 165 -3.77 -0.58 -23.29
C LEU A 165 -5.09 -0.31 -22.56
N GLN A 166 -6.08 -1.20 -22.72
CA GLN A 166 -7.41 -1.01 -22.14
C GLN A 166 -7.44 -1.25 -20.63
N ASP A 167 -6.57 -2.13 -20.10
CA ASP A 167 -6.51 -2.43 -18.65
C ASP A 167 -5.99 -1.19 -17.90
N TRP A 168 -4.89 -0.61 -18.38
CA TRP A 168 -4.40 0.70 -17.94
C TRP A 168 -5.48 1.80 -18.03
N VAL A 169 -6.23 1.88 -19.14
CA VAL A 169 -7.32 2.88 -19.29
C VAL A 169 -8.45 2.66 -18.28
N ASN A 170 -8.74 1.41 -17.90
CA ASN A 170 -9.77 1.08 -16.92
C ASN A 170 -9.32 1.52 -15.52
N ASP A 171 -8.12 1.12 -15.09
CA ASP A 171 -7.54 1.47 -13.79
C ASP A 171 -7.42 2.99 -13.60
N MET A 172 -6.89 3.70 -14.59
CA MET A 172 -6.75 5.15 -14.53
C MET A 172 -8.12 5.85 -14.44
N LYS A 173 -9.16 5.37 -15.14
CA LYS A 173 -10.52 5.92 -15.03
C LYS A 173 -11.13 5.64 -13.66
N LEU A 174 -10.92 4.44 -13.11
CA LEU A 174 -11.41 4.06 -11.79
C LEU A 174 -10.76 4.91 -10.70
N ALA A 175 -9.43 4.99 -10.68
CA ALA A 175 -8.66 5.82 -9.77
C ALA A 175 -9.08 7.31 -9.84
N PHE A 176 -9.21 7.86 -11.06
CA PHE A 176 -9.63 9.25 -11.28
C PHE A 176 -11.07 9.52 -10.77
N SER A 177 -11.98 8.54 -10.88
CA SER A 177 -13.35 8.66 -10.38
C SER A 177 -13.46 8.76 -8.85
N TYR A 178 -12.46 8.25 -8.13
CA TYR A 178 -12.29 8.42 -6.68
C TYR A 178 -11.40 9.61 -6.30
N GLY A 179 -11.00 10.43 -7.27
CA GLY A 179 -10.24 11.65 -7.07
C GLY A 179 -8.72 11.47 -7.00
N ILE A 180 -8.19 10.26 -7.23
CA ILE A 180 -6.75 10.01 -7.35
C ILE A 180 -6.26 10.71 -8.63
N SER A 181 -5.27 11.59 -8.49
CA SER A 181 -4.75 12.45 -9.56
C SER A 181 -3.76 11.74 -10.50
N GLY A 182 -3.22 10.58 -10.12
CA GLY A 182 -2.20 9.90 -10.91
C GLY A 182 -1.62 8.63 -10.29
N PHE A 183 -0.74 7.96 -11.03
CA PHE A 183 0.02 6.79 -10.55
C PHE A 183 1.53 7.07 -10.46
N ALA A 184 2.12 6.63 -9.35
CA ALA A 184 3.57 6.50 -9.19
C ALA A 184 3.98 5.12 -9.71
N LEU A 185 4.53 5.07 -10.93
CA LEU A 185 4.84 3.82 -11.62
C LEU A 185 6.16 3.24 -11.06
N ASN A 186 6.05 2.31 -10.11
CA ASN A 186 7.19 1.57 -9.55
C ASN A 186 7.77 0.62 -10.60
N ILE A 187 9.04 0.84 -10.96
CA ILE A 187 9.77 0.00 -11.90
C ILE A 187 11.03 -0.60 -11.30
N GLY A 188 11.21 -1.90 -11.56
CA GLY A 188 12.50 -2.57 -11.53
C GLY A 188 13.19 -2.51 -12.90
N VAL A 189 13.91 -3.59 -13.24
CA VAL A 189 14.67 -3.75 -14.49
C VAL A 189 14.08 -4.80 -15.43
N ASP A 190 12.80 -5.14 -15.24
CA ASP A 190 12.09 -6.20 -15.96
C ASP A 190 12.05 -5.99 -17.48
N PRO A 191 12.14 -7.06 -18.29
CA PRO A 191 12.25 -6.96 -19.75
C PRO A 191 11.01 -6.39 -20.45
N TYR A 192 9.86 -6.36 -19.77
CA TYR A 192 8.60 -5.76 -20.25
C TYR A 192 8.36 -4.33 -19.73
N THR A 193 9.23 -3.80 -18.85
CA THR A 193 9.06 -2.47 -18.22
C THR A 193 8.78 -1.37 -19.23
N ASP A 194 9.59 -1.25 -20.28
CA ASP A 194 9.43 -0.17 -21.26
C ASP A 194 8.21 -0.35 -22.17
N ALA A 195 7.75 -1.59 -22.37
CA ALA A 195 6.47 -1.83 -23.05
C ALA A 195 5.29 -1.37 -22.17
N GLN A 196 5.30 -1.72 -20.88
CA GLN A 196 4.22 -1.35 -19.96
C GLN A 196 4.21 0.15 -19.62
N LEU A 197 5.37 0.79 -19.46
CA LEU A 197 5.45 2.26 -19.37
C LEU A 197 4.88 2.92 -20.64
N THR A 198 5.23 2.42 -21.84
CA THR A 198 4.68 2.94 -23.10
C THR A 198 3.16 2.81 -23.16
N LEU A 199 2.59 1.68 -22.72
CA LEU A 199 1.14 1.48 -22.63
C LEU A 199 0.48 2.40 -21.60
N ALA A 200 1.07 2.57 -20.41
CA ALA A 200 0.57 3.49 -19.39
C ALA A 200 0.51 4.94 -19.91
N TYR A 201 1.59 5.44 -20.54
CA TYR A 201 1.60 6.79 -21.10
C TYR A 201 0.65 6.98 -22.29
N GLN A 202 0.30 5.91 -23.03
CA GLN A 202 -0.75 5.93 -24.05
C GLN A 202 -2.17 5.86 -23.44
N ALA A 203 -2.33 5.20 -22.29
CA ALA A 203 -3.59 5.12 -21.56
C ALA A 203 -3.96 6.46 -20.89
N ALA A 204 -3.00 7.12 -20.23
CA ALA A 204 -3.23 8.40 -19.58
C ALA A 204 -3.61 9.52 -20.57
N GLN A 205 -3.18 9.44 -21.83
CA GLN A 205 -3.65 10.32 -22.91
C GLN A 205 -5.15 10.15 -23.23
N GLN A 206 -5.77 9.03 -22.83
CA GLN A 206 -7.20 8.76 -22.94
C GLN A 206 -7.97 9.05 -21.63
N VAL A 207 -7.29 9.53 -20.59
CA VAL A 207 -7.87 9.93 -19.29
C VAL A 207 -7.37 11.34 -18.93
N PRO A 208 -7.91 12.40 -19.58
CA PRO A 208 -7.38 13.75 -19.43
C PRO A 208 -7.41 14.26 -17.98
N GLY A 209 -6.26 14.68 -17.48
CA GLY A 209 -6.07 15.11 -16.09
C GLY A 209 -5.56 14.03 -15.14
N PHE A 210 -5.40 12.78 -15.61
CA PHE A 210 -4.65 11.75 -14.89
C PHE A 210 -3.16 11.81 -15.24
N TRP A 211 -2.32 11.87 -14.22
CA TRP A 211 -0.88 12.04 -14.35
C TRP A 211 -0.09 10.76 -14.05
N LEU A 212 1.11 10.67 -14.59
CA LEU A 212 2.05 9.59 -14.34
C LEU A 212 3.41 10.16 -13.98
N PHE A 213 4.14 9.48 -13.10
CA PHE A 213 5.57 9.64 -12.93
C PHE A 213 6.21 8.30 -12.63
N ILE A 214 7.52 8.20 -12.78
CA ILE A 214 8.26 6.98 -12.47
C ILE A 214 8.71 7.02 -11.01
N SER A 215 8.54 5.89 -10.32
CA SER A 215 9.23 5.57 -9.07
C SER A 215 10.28 4.50 -9.38
N PHE A 216 11.56 4.82 -9.24
CA PHE A 216 12.65 3.85 -9.48
C PHE A 216 12.90 3.02 -8.21
N ASP A 217 12.82 1.69 -8.30
CA ASP A 217 13.12 0.81 -7.17
C ASP A 217 14.62 0.47 -7.09
N PHE A 218 15.31 1.05 -6.10
CA PHE A 218 16.74 0.82 -5.86
C PHE A 218 17.06 -0.48 -5.10
N ASN A 219 16.10 -1.41 -4.95
CA ASN A 219 16.41 -2.84 -4.82
C ASN A 219 16.94 -3.43 -6.14
N TRP A 220 16.51 -2.89 -7.28
CA TRP A 220 16.86 -3.38 -8.62
C TRP A 220 17.84 -2.45 -9.36
N TYR A 221 17.70 -1.14 -9.20
CA TYR A 221 18.66 -0.16 -9.70
C TYR A 221 19.80 0.07 -8.70
N GLN A 222 21.02 0.27 -9.21
CA GLN A 222 22.20 0.62 -8.42
C GLN A 222 22.49 2.12 -8.52
N ILE A 223 23.04 2.73 -7.46
CA ILE A 223 23.37 4.17 -7.44
C ILE A 223 24.38 4.62 -8.50
N GLY A 224 25.07 3.70 -9.18
CA GLY A 224 25.92 3.99 -10.33
C GLY A 224 25.17 4.19 -11.67
N GLN A 225 23.90 3.81 -11.77
CA GLN A 225 23.13 3.74 -13.02
C GLN A 225 22.51 5.10 -13.46
N VAL A 226 23.26 6.18 -13.24
CA VAL A 226 22.87 7.56 -13.55
C VAL A 226 22.41 7.70 -15.01
N SER A 227 23.15 7.11 -15.96
CA SER A 227 22.84 7.20 -17.39
C SER A 227 21.60 6.40 -17.81
N ASP A 228 21.30 5.29 -17.13
CA ASP A 228 20.12 4.47 -17.40
C ASP A 228 18.85 5.20 -16.97
N VAL A 229 18.85 5.74 -15.74
CA VAL A 229 17.76 6.56 -15.18
C VAL A 229 17.57 7.84 -16.01
N ALA A 230 18.66 8.51 -16.40
CA ALA A 230 18.59 9.68 -17.28
C ALA A 230 17.99 9.38 -18.66
N THR A 231 18.29 8.21 -19.22
CA THR A 231 17.73 7.76 -20.51
C THR A 231 16.25 7.41 -20.39
N LYS A 232 15.86 6.74 -19.29
CA LYS A 232 14.47 6.43 -18.95
C LYS A 232 13.65 7.72 -18.79
N LEU A 233 14.11 8.67 -17.96
CA LEU A 233 13.44 9.96 -17.78
C LEU A 233 13.39 10.81 -19.05
N LYS A 234 14.44 10.81 -19.90
CA LYS A 234 14.41 11.52 -21.18
C LYS A 234 13.29 11.02 -22.11
N THR A 235 13.00 9.72 -22.04
CA THR A 235 11.98 9.03 -22.86
C THR A 235 10.56 9.27 -22.37
N TYR A 236 10.33 9.20 -21.05
CA TYR A 236 8.98 9.31 -20.47
C TYR A 236 8.64 10.69 -19.89
N GLY A 237 9.63 11.42 -19.36
CA GLY A 237 9.48 12.79 -18.84
C GLY A 237 9.13 13.86 -19.90
N SER A 238 9.21 13.47 -21.18
CA SER A 238 8.78 14.26 -22.34
C SER A 238 7.34 13.96 -22.80
N GLN A 239 6.67 12.96 -22.24
CA GLN A 239 5.28 12.61 -22.57
C GLN A 239 4.28 13.64 -22.01
N SER A 240 3.12 13.77 -22.65
CA SER A 240 2.10 14.76 -22.28
C SER A 240 1.42 14.50 -20.92
N SER A 241 1.32 13.23 -20.51
CA SER A 241 0.75 12.83 -19.21
C SER A 241 1.79 12.68 -18.09
N GLN A 242 3.06 13.05 -18.33
CA GLN A 242 4.05 13.13 -17.25
C GLN A 242 3.64 14.24 -16.28
N LEU A 243 3.58 13.94 -14.98
CA LEU A 243 3.39 14.92 -13.93
C LEU A 243 4.52 15.94 -13.95
N LYS A 244 4.16 17.22 -13.97
CA LYS A 244 5.11 18.33 -13.83
C LYS A 244 4.68 19.29 -12.74
N VAL A 245 5.60 19.64 -11.86
CA VAL A 245 5.42 20.61 -10.77
C VAL A 245 6.34 21.78 -11.08
N ASP A 246 5.78 22.99 -11.13
CA ASP A 246 6.47 24.22 -11.54
C ASP A 246 7.28 24.11 -12.85
N GLY A 247 6.79 23.28 -13.78
CA GLY A 247 7.41 23.00 -15.08
C GLY A 247 8.43 21.85 -15.08
N LYS A 248 8.97 21.46 -13.93
CA LYS A 248 9.95 20.39 -13.75
C LYS A 248 9.30 19.00 -13.87
N VAL A 249 10.04 18.00 -14.34
CA VAL A 249 9.61 16.60 -14.43
C VAL A 249 9.61 15.97 -13.03
N PHE A 250 8.43 15.55 -12.54
CA PHE A 250 8.33 14.88 -11.25
C PHE A 250 8.83 13.44 -11.30
N VAL A 251 9.56 13.00 -10.27
CA VAL A 251 10.11 11.63 -10.15
C VAL A 251 10.29 11.26 -8.68
N SER A 252 10.03 10.00 -8.33
CA SER A 252 10.28 9.45 -7.00
C SER A 252 11.14 8.18 -7.05
N THR A 253 11.36 7.55 -5.90
CA THR A 253 12.04 6.26 -5.77
C THR A 253 11.42 5.45 -4.65
N PHE A 254 11.62 4.14 -4.70
CA PHE A 254 11.75 3.33 -3.49
C PHE A 254 13.25 3.23 -3.14
N ILE A 255 13.63 3.70 -1.95
CA ILE A 255 15.01 3.81 -1.42
C ILE A 255 16.01 4.51 -2.36
N GLY A 256 17.31 4.23 -2.22
CA GLY A 256 18.36 4.79 -3.09
C GLY A 256 19.06 6.06 -2.57
N ASP A 257 19.09 6.28 -1.25
CA ASP A 257 19.76 7.42 -0.60
C ASP A 257 21.16 7.69 -1.20
N GLY A 258 21.40 8.94 -1.61
CA GLY A 258 22.69 9.39 -2.17
C GLY A 258 22.86 9.21 -3.68
N PHE A 259 21.84 8.80 -4.43
CA PHE A 259 21.88 8.76 -5.90
C PHE A 259 22.03 10.17 -6.53
N ASP A 260 22.86 10.29 -7.58
CA ASP A 260 23.24 11.57 -8.18
C ASP A 260 22.20 12.11 -9.17
N TRP A 261 21.12 12.66 -8.61
CA TRP A 261 20.07 13.35 -9.35
C TRP A 261 20.54 14.59 -10.12
N GLY A 262 21.64 15.24 -9.71
CA GLY A 262 22.22 16.36 -10.42
C GLY A 262 22.82 15.96 -11.77
N SER A 263 23.52 14.83 -11.80
CA SER A 263 23.98 14.23 -13.06
C SER A 263 22.83 13.65 -13.89
N VAL A 264 21.76 13.13 -13.28
CA VAL A 264 20.56 12.66 -14.02
C VAL A 264 19.87 13.82 -14.75
N ALA A 265 19.65 14.96 -14.06
CA ALA A 265 19.09 16.17 -14.69
C ALA A 265 19.98 16.65 -15.86
N SER A 266 21.30 16.68 -15.63
CA SER A 266 22.30 17.09 -16.63
C SER A 266 22.35 16.17 -17.87
N GLN A 267 22.23 14.85 -17.70
CA GLN A 267 22.29 13.89 -18.81
C GLN A 267 20.97 13.74 -19.55
N SER A 268 19.83 13.80 -18.85
CA SER A 268 18.50 13.80 -19.47
C SER A 268 18.26 15.09 -20.25
N GLY A 269 18.75 16.23 -19.74
CA GLY A 269 18.48 17.56 -20.26
C GLY A 269 17.14 18.10 -19.76
N MET A 270 16.75 17.74 -18.54
CA MET A 270 15.46 18.08 -17.92
C MET A 270 15.67 18.65 -16.53
N GLU A 271 14.90 19.68 -16.18
CA GLU A 271 14.72 20.11 -14.78
C GLU A 271 13.81 19.10 -14.08
N LEU A 272 14.18 18.68 -12.87
CA LEU A 272 13.51 17.60 -12.13
C LEU A 272 12.93 18.11 -10.81
N GLU A 273 11.75 17.61 -10.45
CA GLU A 273 11.19 17.68 -9.10
C GLU A 273 11.31 16.29 -8.47
N VAL A 274 12.41 16.05 -7.77
CA VAL A 274 12.73 14.74 -7.20
C VAL A 274 12.18 14.65 -5.78
N VAL A 275 11.30 13.69 -5.52
CA VAL A 275 10.68 13.43 -4.20
C VAL A 275 10.83 11.94 -3.85
N PRO A 276 12.02 11.50 -3.41
CA PRO A 276 12.35 10.08 -3.25
C PRO A 276 12.01 9.55 -1.84
N PHE A 277 11.80 8.24 -1.69
CA PHE A 277 11.76 7.61 -0.36
C PHE A 277 13.19 7.47 0.20
N TRP A 278 13.72 8.56 0.73
CA TRP A 278 15.00 8.62 1.42
C TRP A 278 14.80 8.94 2.91
N GLN A 279 15.82 8.71 3.73
CA GLN A 279 15.71 8.93 5.18
C GLN A 279 15.54 10.43 5.52
N PRO A 280 14.74 10.79 6.54
CA PRO A 280 14.59 12.16 7.00
C PRO A 280 15.84 12.57 7.79
N THR A 281 16.84 13.04 7.08
CA THR A 281 18.10 13.58 7.63
C THR A 281 18.28 15.02 7.15
N ALA A 282 19.02 15.82 7.92
CA ALA A 282 19.36 17.18 7.52
C ALA A 282 20.12 17.21 6.18
N ASP A 283 21.02 16.24 5.95
CA ASP A 283 21.80 16.15 4.71
C ASP A 283 20.93 15.83 3.49
N ASN A 284 19.97 14.90 3.62
CA ASN A 284 19.01 14.60 2.55
C ASN A 284 18.08 15.79 2.28
N ALA A 285 17.53 16.43 3.32
CA ALA A 285 16.66 17.59 3.16
C ALA A 285 17.38 18.78 2.50
N ASN A 286 18.64 19.07 2.90
CA ASN A 286 19.45 20.15 2.32
C ASN A 286 20.06 19.80 0.95
N ASN A 287 19.89 18.58 0.43
CA ASN A 287 20.39 18.22 -0.90
C ASN A 287 19.69 19.08 -1.99
N GLY A 288 20.47 19.93 -2.67
CA GLY A 288 19.97 20.85 -3.70
C GLY A 288 19.45 20.19 -4.97
N ALA A 289 19.70 18.89 -5.18
CA ALA A 289 19.15 18.13 -6.30
C ALA A 289 17.78 17.50 -6.00
N LEU A 290 17.30 17.56 -4.75
CA LEU A 290 15.97 17.07 -4.36
C LEU A 290 14.96 18.21 -4.26
N GLY A 291 13.78 18.01 -4.84
CA GLY A 291 12.62 18.89 -4.65
C GLY A 291 12.02 18.73 -3.26
N GLY A 292 11.79 17.47 -2.84
CA GLY A 292 11.20 17.11 -1.56
C GLY A 292 11.66 15.74 -1.05
N LEU A 293 10.92 15.14 -0.12
CA LEU A 293 11.10 13.74 0.31
C LEU A 293 9.75 13.03 0.47
N PHE A 294 9.78 11.71 0.36
CA PHE A 294 8.67 10.78 0.58
C PHE A 294 8.98 9.87 1.77
N SER A 295 7.96 9.42 2.50
CA SER A 295 8.08 8.39 3.54
C SER A 295 7.38 7.11 3.10
N TRP A 296 7.94 5.94 3.41
CA TRP A 296 7.26 4.64 3.30
C TRP A 296 6.58 4.19 4.61
N ASP A 297 6.67 4.99 5.67
CA ASP A 297 6.16 4.64 7.00
C ASP A 297 4.63 4.78 7.04
N ALA A 298 3.92 3.80 6.47
CA ALA A 298 2.46 3.80 6.33
C ALA A 298 1.73 2.96 7.40
N TRP A 299 2.44 2.10 8.12
CA TRP A 299 1.88 1.11 9.05
C TRP A 299 2.67 1.00 10.36
N PRO A 300 2.03 0.62 11.48
CA PRO A 300 2.73 0.41 12.75
C PRO A 300 3.80 -0.68 12.67
N GLY A 301 5.06 -0.29 12.80
CA GLY A 301 6.21 -1.20 12.74
C GLY A 301 6.94 -1.27 11.39
N GLN A 302 6.55 -0.44 10.42
CA GLN A 302 7.12 -0.47 9.07
C GLN A 302 8.62 -0.11 9.03
N LEU A 303 9.11 0.82 9.86
CA LEU A 303 10.52 1.26 9.86
C LEU A 303 11.57 0.14 9.96
N ASN A 304 11.21 -1.03 10.49
CA ASN A 304 12.08 -2.21 10.56
C ASN A 304 11.35 -3.52 10.17
N ASN A 305 10.17 -3.44 9.56
CA ASN A 305 9.27 -4.57 9.27
C ASN A 305 9.01 -5.47 10.49
N GLN A 306 8.79 -4.90 11.69
CA GLN A 306 8.45 -5.66 12.90
C GLN A 306 7.08 -5.21 13.43
N PRO A 307 6.04 -6.06 13.37
CA PRO A 307 4.72 -5.73 13.90
C PRO A 307 4.75 -5.29 15.36
N VAL A 308 3.98 -4.24 15.67
CA VAL A 308 3.77 -3.72 17.02
C VAL A 308 2.27 -3.58 17.31
N LEU A 309 1.88 -3.83 18.56
CA LEU A 309 0.50 -3.64 19.04
C LEU A 309 0.29 -2.18 19.47
N SER A 310 0.24 -1.28 18.49
CA SER A 310 0.00 0.16 18.68
C SER A 310 -0.58 0.78 17.40
N ASN A 311 -1.47 1.77 17.53
CA ASN A 311 -1.94 2.55 16.40
C ASN A 311 -0.78 3.33 15.74
N MET A 312 -0.97 3.72 14.48
CA MET A 312 -0.03 4.58 13.75
C MET A 312 -0.01 5.99 14.35
N THR A 313 1.13 6.68 14.30
CA THR A 313 1.28 8.07 14.77
C THR A 313 1.72 9.00 13.64
N THR A 314 1.72 10.32 13.89
CA THR A 314 2.25 11.34 12.98
C THR A 314 3.74 11.65 13.20
N ASP A 315 4.39 11.03 14.21
CA ASP A 315 5.76 11.37 14.64
C ASP A 315 6.77 11.35 13.48
N ARG A 316 6.61 10.39 12.54
CA ARG A 316 7.47 10.27 11.36
C ARG A 316 7.17 11.35 10.32
N ASP A 317 5.91 11.68 10.08
CA ASP A 317 5.49 12.74 9.16
C ASP A 317 5.97 14.11 9.64
N GLU A 318 5.79 14.39 10.93
CA GLU A 318 6.26 15.60 11.60
C GLU A 318 7.79 15.71 11.56
N LEU A 319 8.52 14.59 11.62
CA LEU A 319 9.97 14.56 11.41
C LEU A 319 10.36 14.97 9.98
N TYR A 320 9.68 14.47 8.93
CA TYR A 320 9.92 14.93 7.56
C TYR A 320 9.59 16.43 7.39
N LEU A 321 8.41 16.86 7.84
CA LEU A 321 7.97 18.27 7.77
C LEU A 321 8.95 19.21 8.49
N SER A 322 9.42 18.85 9.69
CA SER A 322 10.37 19.67 10.47
C SER A 322 11.71 19.94 9.77
N LEU A 323 12.09 19.11 8.79
CA LEU A 323 13.30 19.24 7.98
C LEU A 323 13.06 19.94 6.64
N LEU A 324 11.82 19.90 6.12
CA LEU A 324 11.47 20.34 4.77
C LEU A 324 10.77 21.70 4.73
N ASP A 325 9.89 21.98 5.69
CA ASP A 325 9.15 23.25 5.78
C ASP A 325 10.10 24.46 5.90
N PRO A 326 11.20 24.43 6.69
CA PRO A 326 12.17 25.54 6.74
C PRO A 326 12.93 25.76 5.43
N LEU A 327 12.89 24.79 4.51
CA LEU A 327 13.52 24.84 3.19
C LEU A 327 12.52 25.12 2.06
N ASN A 328 11.22 25.28 2.37
CA ASN A 328 10.11 25.37 1.42
C ASN A 328 10.12 24.19 0.42
N LYS A 329 10.29 22.97 0.93
CA LYS A 329 10.27 21.72 0.16
C LYS A 329 9.02 20.90 0.49
N PRO A 330 8.33 20.29 -0.50
CA PRO A 330 7.16 19.46 -0.23
C PRO A 330 7.52 18.14 0.45
N TYR A 331 6.70 17.72 1.42
CA TYR A 331 6.63 16.35 1.89
C TYR A 331 5.56 15.57 1.11
N MET A 332 5.86 14.31 0.76
CA MET A 332 4.87 13.33 0.29
C MET A 332 4.54 12.34 1.41
N MET A 333 3.29 12.34 1.86
CA MET A 333 2.81 11.55 2.99
C MET A 333 2.21 10.21 2.54
N PRO A 334 2.62 9.07 3.11
CA PRO A 334 2.08 7.76 2.77
C PRO A 334 0.74 7.48 3.49
N VAL A 335 -0.16 6.81 2.79
CA VAL A 335 -1.45 6.34 3.32
C VAL A 335 -1.69 4.90 2.85
N SER A 336 -2.11 4.00 3.73
CA SER A 336 -2.39 2.60 3.38
C SER A 336 -3.49 1.98 4.26
N PRO A 337 -4.33 1.06 3.76
CA PRO A 337 -5.46 0.53 4.54
C PRO A 337 -5.10 -0.62 5.48
N TRP A 338 -4.18 -1.50 5.07
CA TRP A 338 -3.89 -2.79 5.70
C TRP A 338 -2.45 -3.22 5.38
N PHE A 339 -1.91 -4.24 6.03
CA PHE A 339 -0.71 -4.96 5.55
C PHE A 339 -0.75 -6.41 6.03
N SER A 340 -0.61 -7.37 5.12
CA SER A 340 -0.42 -8.78 5.44
C SER A 340 0.34 -9.49 4.33
N THR A 341 1.34 -10.29 4.68
CA THR A 341 2.15 -11.02 3.70
C THR A 341 2.43 -12.44 4.18
N HIS A 342 2.38 -13.41 3.27
CA HIS A 342 2.40 -14.84 3.60
C HIS A 342 3.21 -15.69 2.60
N PHE A 343 4.32 -15.12 2.12
CA PHE A 343 5.32 -15.79 1.30
C PHE A 343 6.12 -16.82 2.12
N GLY A 344 5.82 -18.09 1.92
CA GLY A 344 6.54 -19.20 2.54
C GLY A 344 7.90 -19.51 1.91
N LYS A 345 8.37 -20.75 2.10
CA LYS A 345 9.70 -21.22 1.67
C LYS A 345 9.79 -21.56 0.17
N GLU A 346 8.69 -21.42 -0.56
CA GLU A 346 8.61 -21.59 -2.02
C GLU A 346 9.27 -20.45 -2.81
N VAL A 347 9.44 -19.27 -2.21
CA VAL A 347 10.16 -18.13 -2.78
C VAL A 347 11.47 -17.86 -2.04
N SER A 348 12.42 -17.20 -2.71
CA SER A 348 13.72 -16.81 -2.13
C SER A 348 13.62 -15.64 -1.12
N TYR A 349 12.48 -14.95 -1.10
CA TYR A 349 12.20 -13.75 -0.30
C TYR A 349 11.04 -14.00 0.69
N SER A 350 11.10 -15.08 1.48
CA SER A 350 10.03 -15.44 2.42
C SER A 350 9.71 -14.30 3.40
N LYS A 351 8.42 -13.94 3.50
CA LYS A 351 7.83 -12.89 4.34
C LYS A 351 6.55 -13.44 4.99
N ASN A 352 6.42 -13.40 6.32
CA ASN A 352 5.25 -13.92 7.02
C ASN A 352 4.88 -13.05 8.24
N TRP A 353 4.15 -11.96 8.01
CA TRP A 353 3.69 -11.04 9.06
C TRP A 353 2.44 -10.25 8.67
N VAL A 354 1.78 -9.68 9.68
CA VAL A 354 0.63 -8.76 9.57
C VAL A 354 0.89 -7.57 10.51
N PHE A 355 0.69 -6.34 10.03
CA PHE A 355 0.78 -5.15 10.90
C PHE A 355 -0.58 -4.85 11.54
N TYR A 356 -0.57 -4.19 12.71
CA TYR A 356 -1.79 -3.83 13.43
C TYR A 356 -2.57 -2.72 12.71
N SER A 357 -3.38 -3.13 11.73
CA SER A 357 -3.95 -2.24 10.72
C SER A 357 -5.47 -2.14 10.76
N GLU A 358 -6.12 -2.68 11.79
CA GLU A 358 -7.56 -2.99 11.73
C GLU A 358 -8.48 -1.77 11.53
N THR A 359 -8.11 -0.62 12.09
CA THR A 359 -8.76 0.69 11.89
C THR A 359 -7.91 1.68 11.08
N LEU A 360 -6.73 1.24 10.62
CA LEU A 360 -5.65 2.11 10.13
C LEU A 360 -6.08 3.02 9.00
N TRP A 361 -6.89 2.56 8.05
CA TRP A 361 -7.34 3.40 6.94
C TRP A 361 -8.05 4.68 7.44
N VAL A 362 -8.96 4.55 8.41
CA VAL A 362 -9.69 5.69 8.98
C VAL A 362 -8.79 6.54 9.86
N ASP A 363 -7.96 5.91 10.70
CA ASP A 363 -7.03 6.62 11.58
C ASP A 363 -5.99 7.43 10.79
N ARG A 364 -5.43 6.85 9.73
CA ARG A 364 -4.44 7.48 8.84
C ARG A 364 -5.06 8.59 8.00
N TRP A 365 -6.27 8.40 7.46
CA TRP A 365 -6.99 9.49 6.78
C TRP A 365 -7.35 10.63 7.73
N ASN A 366 -7.64 10.36 9.00
CA ASN A 366 -7.81 11.41 10.02
C ASN A 366 -6.48 12.14 10.32
N GLN A 367 -5.34 11.45 10.32
CA GLN A 367 -4.00 12.09 10.43
C GLN A 367 -3.67 12.97 9.22
N VAL A 368 -4.00 12.52 8.00
CA VAL A 368 -3.90 13.34 6.78
C VAL A 368 -4.71 14.64 6.91
N MET A 369 -5.90 14.60 7.54
CA MET A 369 -6.68 15.82 7.80
C MET A 369 -6.03 16.75 8.82
N GLN A 370 -5.37 16.22 9.85
CA GLN A 370 -4.64 17.01 10.85
C GLN A 370 -3.43 17.73 10.25
N LEU A 371 -2.64 17.02 9.41
CA LEU A 371 -1.45 17.57 8.75
C LEU A 371 -1.75 18.28 7.41
N SER A 372 -3.02 18.29 6.97
CA SER A 372 -3.44 18.69 5.60
C SER A 372 -2.87 20.03 5.12
N ASN A 373 -2.73 21.03 5.99
CA ASN A 373 -2.19 22.34 5.65
C ASN A 373 -0.70 22.35 5.29
N GLN A 374 0.07 21.35 5.76
CA GLN A 374 1.53 21.25 5.59
C GLN A 374 1.93 20.27 4.46
N VAL A 375 0.99 19.44 3.98
CA VAL A 375 1.27 18.37 3.01
C VAL A 375 0.72 18.73 1.62
N ASN A 376 1.55 18.70 0.58
CA ASN A 376 1.13 18.92 -0.81
C ASN A 376 0.80 17.62 -1.56
N PHE A 377 1.50 16.52 -1.25
CA PHE A 377 1.36 15.26 -1.96
C PHE A 377 1.01 14.12 -0.99
N LEU A 378 0.05 13.29 -1.38
CA LEU A 378 -0.21 11.99 -0.75
C LEU A 378 0.13 10.88 -1.75
N GLU A 379 0.69 9.78 -1.27
CA GLU A 379 0.80 8.54 -2.04
C GLU A 379 0.08 7.40 -1.32
N ILE A 380 -0.94 6.84 -1.96
CA ILE A 380 -1.64 5.65 -1.49
C ILE A 380 -0.78 4.43 -1.84
N VAL A 381 -0.30 3.75 -0.81
CA VAL A 381 0.53 2.54 -0.90
C VAL A 381 -0.40 1.35 -0.65
N THR A 382 -0.96 0.68 -1.66
CA THR A 382 -0.72 0.76 -3.12
C THR A 382 -2.02 0.68 -3.93
N TRP A 383 -1.93 0.85 -5.26
CA TRP A 383 -3.01 0.47 -6.17
C TRP A 383 -3.16 -1.06 -6.28
N ASN A 384 -2.08 -1.81 -6.49
CA ASN A 384 -2.11 -3.22 -6.93
C ASN A 384 -1.08 -4.17 -6.28
N ASP A 385 -0.51 -3.84 -5.10
CA ASP A 385 0.34 -4.83 -4.40
C ASP A 385 -0.51 -5.87 -3.65
N TYR A 386 -0.76 -6.99 -4.34
CA TYR A 386 -1.49 -8.14 -3.81
C TYR A 386 -0.65 -8.99 -2.85
N GLY A 387 0.69 -8.94 -2.96
CA GLY A 387 1.63 -9.73 -2.16
C GLY A 387 1.77 -9.26 -0.71
N GLU A 388 1.62 -7.96 -0.48
CA GLU A 388 1.63 -7.35 0.87
C GLU A 388 0.23 -6.91 1.34
N SER A 389 -0.80 -7.29 0.58
CA SER A 389 -2.24 -7.15 0.92
C SER A 389 -2.69 -5.70 1.22
N HIS A 390 -2.03 -4.72 0.59
CA HIS A 390 -2.27 -3.29 0.84
C HIS A 390 -2.75 -2.52 -0.39
N TYR A 391 -3.18 -3.25 -1.41
CA TYR A 391 -3.82 -2.73 -2.60
C TYR A 391 -5.22 -2.14 -2.31
N ILE A 392 -5.64 -1.15 -3.11
CA ILE A 392 -7.00 -0.57 -3.14
C ILE A 392 -7.70 -0.68 -4.50
N GLY A 393 -6.99 -1.06 -5.56
CA GLY A 393 -7.54 -1.35 -6.87
C GLY A 393 -8.20 -2.74 -6.93
N PRO A 394 -8.79 -3.13 -8.08
CA PRO A 394 -9.40 -4.45 -8.23
C PRO A 394 -8.34 -5.57 -8.29
N TYR A 395 -8.62 -6.73 -7.70
CA TYR A 395 -7.78 -7.92 -7.86
C TYR A 395 -7.93 -8.57 -9.24
N ASP A 396 -9.15 -8.55 -9.81
CA ASP A 396 -9.50 -9.22 -11.08
C ASP A 396 -9.03 -8.45 -12.33
N THR A 397 -7.89 -7.73 -12.25
CA THR A 397 -7.17 -7.17 -13.39
C THR A 397 -6.04 -8.11 -13.85
N PRO A 398 -5.60 -8.09 -15.12
CA PRO A 398 -4.57 -9.02 -15.59
C PRO A 398 -3.19 -8.81 -14.95
N HIS A 399 -2.82 -9.65 -13.99
CA HIS A 399 -1.51 -9.60 -13.33
C HIS A 399 -0.72 -10.91 -13.47
N THR A 400 0.55 -10.85 -13.07
CA THR A 400 1.47 -11.98 -12.96
C THR A 400 1.43 -12.45 -11.51
N ASP A 401 0.93 -13.65 -11.25
CA ASP A 401 0.88 -14.22 -9.89
C ASP A 401 2.30 -14.58 -9.40
N ASP A 402 2.72 -13.93 -8.32
CA ASP A 402 3.95 -14.21 -7.57
C ASP A 402 3.75 -15.32 -6.50
N GLY A 403 2.52 -15.82 -6.37
CA GLY A 403 2.07 -16.77 -5.35
C GLY A 403 1.09 -16.16 -4.35
N SER A 404 0.86 -14.84 -4.41
CA SER A 404 -0.10 -14.12 -3.55
C SER A 404 -1.56 -14.45 -3.82
N SER A 405 -1.89 -15.04 -4.96
CA SER A 405 -3.24 -15.54 -5.26
C SER A 405 -3.83 -16.43 -4.14
N LYS A 406 -2.98 -17.13 -3.37
CA LYS A 406 -3.38 -17.94 -2.21
C LYS A 406 -4.10 -17.15 -1.11
N TRP A 407 -3.76 -15.88 -0.89
CA TRP A 407 -4.36 -15.02 0.14
C TRP A 407 -5.12 -13.80 -0.42
N ALA A 408 -4.78 -13.33 -1.61
CA ALA A 408 -5.43 -12.18 -2.24
C ALA A 408 -6.65 -12.55 -3.10
N SER A 409 -6.64 -13.72 -3.77
CA SER A 409 -7.71 -14.05 -4.73
C SER A 409 -9.08 -14.20 -4.07
N GLY A 410 -10.07 -13.52 -4.64
CA GLY A 410 -11.45 -13.52 -4.18
C GLY A 410 -11.76 -12.57 -3.02
N LEU A 411 -10.81 -11.78 -2.52
CA LEU A 411 -11.04 -10.79 -1.47
C LEU A 411 -11.05 -9.37 -2.07
N ASP A 412 -12.22 -8.73 -2.20
CA ASP A 412 -12.26 -7.35 -2.72
C ASP A 412 -11.81 -6.31 -1.69
N HIS A 413 -10.93 -5.41 -2.13
CA HIS A 413 -10.41 -4.24 -1.39
C HIS A 413 -10.98 -2.92 -1.93
N SER A 414 -11.63 -2.92 -3.11
CA SER A 414 -12.05 -1.71 -3.81
C SER A 414 -13.01 -0.78 -3.03
N PRO A 415 -13.85 -1.26 -2.09
CA PRO A 415 -14.59 -0.42 -1.13
C PRO A 415 -13.73 0.53 -0.29
N MET A 416 -12.43 0.27 -0.11
CA MET A 416 -11.52 1.21 0.54
C MET A 416 -11.40 2.54 -0.23
N MET A 417 -11.60 2.55 -1.54
CA MET A 417 -11.69 3.80 -2.33
C MET A 417 -12.94 4.62 -2.00
N VAL A 418 -14.07 3.97 -1.74
CA VAL A 418 -15.31 4.65 -1.30
C VAL A 418 -15.07 5.36 0.04
N LEU A 419 -14.42 4.67 0.99
CA LEU A 419 -14.07 5.21 2.30
C LEU A 419 -13.02 6.33 2.24
N ALA A 420 -12.12 6.31 1.26
CA ALA A 420 -11.12 7.38 1.04
C ALA A 420 -11.70 8.62 0.34
N LYS A 421 -12.70 8.47 -0.54
CA LYS A 421 -13.30 9.55 -1.35
C LYS A 421 -13.60 10.86 -0.58
N PRO A 422 -14.28 10.87 0.59
CA PRO A 422 -14.56 12.11 1.31
C PRO A 422 -13.29 12.80 1.88
N TYR A 423 -12.24 12.04 2.16
CA TYR A 423 -10.95 12.57 2.61
C TYR A 423 -10.09 13.08 1.45
N ILE A 424 -10.09 12.39 0.31
CA ILE A 424 -9.43 12.85 -0.94
C ILE A 424 -10.08 14.17 -1.40
N SER A 425 -11.42 14.25 -1.38
CA SER A 425 -12.18 15.47 -1.68
C SER A 425 -11.79 16.62 -0.75
N ALA A 426 -11.76 16.38 0.58
CA ALA A 426 -11.36 17.36 1.58
C ALA A 426 -9.91 17.84 1.40
N PHE A 427 -8.96 16.91 1.26
CA PHE A 427 -7.54 17.23 1.10
C PHE A 427 -7.31 18.12 -0.12
N LYS A 428 -7.87 17.77 -1.28
CA LYS A 428 -7.70 18.53 -2.53
C LYS A 428 -8.36 19.92 -2.47
N GLN A 429 -9.33 20.13 -1.58
CA GLN A 429 -9.94 21.43 -1.29
C GLN A 429 -9.19 22.25 -0.22
N GLY A 430 -8.14 21.70 0.41
CA GLY A 430 -7.44 22.34 1.53
C GLY A 430 -8.22 22.32 2.85
N ALA A 431 -9.19 21.41 2.99
CA ALA A 431 -9.93 21.21 4.23
C ALA A 431 -9.21 20.28 5.20
N ASN A 432 -9.51 20.43 6.49
CA ASN A 432 -8.96 19.67 7.62
C ASN A 432 -9.99 18.71 8.24
N SER A 433 -11.01 18.30 7.48
CA SER A 433 -12.03 17.32 7.87
C SER A 433 -12.72 16.75 6.63
N PRO A 434 -13.12 15.46 6.62
CA PRO A 434 -13.73 14.80 5.46
C PRO A 434 -15.05 15.44 5.04
N VAL A 435 -15.27 15.56 3.72
CA VAL A 435 -16.50 16.12 3.13
C VAL A 435 -17.38 14.97 2.63
N VAL A 436 -18.49 14.71 3.32
CA VAL A 436 -19.42 13.61 2.99
C VAL A 436 -20.44 14.07 1.95
N ASP A 437 -20.05 14.05 0.68
CA ASP A 437 -20.92 14.40 -0.47
C ASP A 437 -21.89 13.26 -0.85
N GLU A 438 -21.50 12.01 -0.62
CA GLU A 438 -22.28 10.78 -0.83
C GLU A 438 -22.36 10.03 0.52
N GLU A 439 -23.53 9.50 0.87
CA GLU A 439 -23.69 8.72 2.12
C GLU A 439 -23.47 7.23 1.82
N ALA A 440 -22.69 6.56 2.67
CA ALA A 440 -22.29 5.17 2.45
C ALA A 440 -21.87 4.45 3.74
N VAL A 441 -21.82 3.12 3.68
CA VAL A 441 -21.22 2.27 4.71
C VAL A 441 -20.23 1.33 4.04
N VAL A 442 -19.00 1.28 4.57
CA VAL A 442 -17.98 0.32 4.16
C VAL A 442 -17.68 -0.58 5.36
N PHE A 443 -17.64 -1.89 5.14
CA PHE A 443 -17.35 -2.86 6.20
C PHE A 443 -16.30 -3.87 5.74
N TRP A 444 -15.48 -4.35 6.67
CA TRP A 444 -14.38 -5.28 6.38
C TRP A 444 -14.13 -6.28 7.51
N TYR A 445 -13.60 -7.45 7.15
CA TYR A 445 -13.34 -8.57 8.04
C TYR A 445 -12.37 -9.58 7.39
N ARG A 446 -11.73 -10.43 8.20
CA ARG A 446 -10.87 -11.52 7.71
C ARG A 446 -11.71 -12.74 7.28
N PRO A 447 -11.28 -13.54 6.28
CA PRO A 447 -12.07 -14.64 5.73
C PRO A 447 -12.30 -15.82 6.70
N HIS A 448 -11.53 -15.92 7.78
CA HIS A 448 -11.70 -16.96 8.80
C HIS A 448 -11.35 -16.48 10.22
N MET A 449 -11.84 -17.20 11.22
CA MET A 449 -11.53 -16.98 12.63
C MET A 449 -10.03 -17.17 12.91
N LYS A 450 -9.46 -16.36 13.82
CA LYS A 450 -8.06 -16.44 14.30
C LYS A 450 -7.74 -17.81 14.91
N SER A 451 -8.77 -18.52 15.40
CA SER A 451 -8.71 -19.87 15.97
C SER A 451 -8.49 -21.01 14.95
N ALA A 452 -8.50 -20.74 13.65
CA ALA A 452 -8.23 -21.75 12.61
C ALA A 452 -6.86 -22.43 12.82
N GLN A 453 -6.72 -23.67 12.34
CA GLN A 453 -5.51 -24.50 12.50
C GLN A 453 -5.06 -25.03 11.14
N CYS A 454 -4.02 -24.41 10.59
CA CYS A 454 -3.62 -24.59 9.18
C CYS A 454 -2.25 -25.28 9.02
N ASP A 455 -1.50 -25.52 10.12
CA ASP A 455 -0.09 -25.96 10.13
C ASP A 455 0.26 -27.14 9.19
N SER A 456 -0.71 -28.01 8.88
CA SER A 456 -0.56 -29.17 8.00
C SER A 456 -0.74 -28.90 6.50
N SER A 457 -1.34 -27.77 6.13
CA SER A 457 -1.64 -27.36 4.74
C SER A 457 -1.07 -25.98 4.37
N ASP A 458 -0.67 -25.21 5.37
CA ASP A 458 -0.10 -23.87 5.25
C ASP A 458 1.29 -23.86 4.61
N ASN A 459 1.55 -22.92 3.70
CA ASN A 459 2.82 -22.82 2.96
C ASN A 459 3.96 -22.24 3.81
N CYS A 460 3.68 -21.42 4.81
CA CYS A 460 4.66 -21.01 5.81
C CYS A 460 4.88 -22.11 6.87
N GLY A 461 3.83 -22.86 7.19
CA GLY A 461 3.72 -23.83 8.28
C GLY A 461 3.44 -23.20 9.63
N SER A 462 3.01 -21.93 9.68
CA SER A 462 2.84 -21.15 10.91
C SER A 462 2.11 -19.82 10.68
N LYS A 463 1.30 -19.40 11.67
CA LYS A 463 0.64 -18.08 11.68
C LYS A 463 1.65 -16.92 11.50
N PRO A 464 1.29 -15.83 10.79
CA PRO A 464 2.17 -14.67 10.58
C PRO A 464 2.60 -14.00 11.89
N THR A 465 3.78 -13.38 11.91
CA THR A 465 4.18 -12.51 13.03
C THR A 465 3.14 -11.39 13.19
N GLY A 466 2.66 -11.14 14.42
CA GLY A 466 1.58 -10.18 14.69
C GLY A 466 0.15 -10.74 14.58
N TRP A 467 -0.02 -12.03 14.24
CA TRP A 467 -1.35 -12.68 14.14
C TRP A 467 -2.21 -12.51 15.40
N ASP A 468 -1.58 -12.42 16.57
CA ASP A 468 -2.22 -12.32 17.87
C ASP A 468 -2.80 -10.92 18.14
N PHE A 469 -2.26 -9.88 17.49
CA PHE A 469 -2.64 -8.48 17.65
C PHE A 469 -4.00 -8.15 17.05
N VAL A 470 -4.41 -8.84 15.98
CA VAL A 470 -5.68 -8.59 15.26
C VAL A 470 -6.89 -9.26 15.94
N SER A 471 -8.05 -8.66 15.81
CA SER A 471 -9.32 -9.07 16.39
C SER A 471 -10.02 -10.15 15.54
N ASP A 472 -10.87 -10.95 16.15
CA ASP A 472 -11.99 -11.59 15.43
C ASP A 472 -13.18 -10.62 15.47
N ALA A 473 -13.16 -9.63 14.57
CA ALA A 473 -14.17 -8.58 14.51
C ALA A 473 -14.57 -8.23 13.06
N VAL A 474 -15.80 -7.74 12.91
CA VAL A 474 -16.25 -7.04 11.72
C VAL A 474 -16.15 -5.54 12.00
N PHE A 475 -15.41 -4.85 11.15
CA PHE A 475 -15.20 -3.41 11.22
C PHE A 475 -16.19 -2.71 10.28
N VAL A 476 -16.73 -1.58 10.72
CA VAL A 476 -17.75 -0.83 9.99
C VAL A 476 -17.41 0.65 10.06
N ALA A 477 -17.19 1.27 8.90
CA ALA A 477 -17.09 2.71 8.75
C ALA A 477 -18.35 3.26 8.06
N THR A 478 -18.99 4.25 8.68
CA THR A 478 -20.13 4.96 8.11
C THR A 478 -19.72 6.36 7.68
N MET A 479 -20.15 6.78 6.50
CA MET A 479 -20.07 8.14 5.98
C MET A 479 -21.51 8.67 5.90
N THR A 480 -21.92 9.57 6.80
CA THR A 480 -23.29 10.09 6.83
C THR A 480 -23.35 11.61 6.98
N LYS A 481 -24.41 12.23 6.48
CA LYS A 481 -24.70 13.66 6.60
C LYS A 481 -25.51 13.99 7.85
N SER A 482 -26.30 13.03 8.34
CA SER A 482 -27.25 13.23 9.44
C SER A 482 -27.04 12.32 10.66
N GLY A 483 -26.02 11.47 10.65
CA GLY A 483 -26.00 10.29 11.51
C GLY A 483 -27.09 9.29 11.15
N GLY A 484 -27.24 8.25 11.96
CA GLY A 484 -28.23 7.20 11.77
C GLY A 484 -28.09 6.03 12.74
N THR A 485 -28.76 4.94 12.42
CA THR A 485 -28.70 3.67 13.13
C THR A 485 -28.21 2.57 12.18
N VAL A 486 -27.15 1.86 12.57
CA VAL A 486 -26.61 0.70 11.86
C VAL A 486 -26.98 -0.57 12.62
N THR A 487 -27.49 -1.58 11.93
CA THR A 487 -27.64 -2.93 12.48
C THR A 487 -26.70 -3.88 11.74
N VAL A 488 -25.85 -4.56 12.52
CA VAL A 488 -24.90 -5.57 12.06
C VAL A 488 -25.40 -6.94 12.49
N ASN A 489 -25.44 -7.90 11.56
CA ASN A 489 -25.59 -9.31 11.86
C ASN A 489 -24.30 -10.04 11.46
N SER A 490 -23.67 -10.70 12.43
CA SER A 490 -22.46 -11.50 12.23
C SER A 490 -22.75 -12.94 12.64
N GLY A 491 -22.76 -13.87 11.67
CA GLY A 491 -23.00 -15.30 11.93
C GLY A 491 -24.34 -15.62 12.62
N GLY A 492 -25.35 -14.77 12.47
CA GLY A 492 -26.65 -14.86 13.16
C GLY A 492 -26.76 -13.98 14.42
N SER A 493 -25.65 -13.53 15.00
CA SER A 493 -25.62 -12.62 16.15
C SER A 493 -25.85 -11.18 15.69
N SER A 494 -26.92 -10.53 16.13
CA SER A 494 -27.26 -9.16 15.73
C SER A 494 -26.99 -8.13 16.82
N SER A 495 -26.46 -6.96 16.42
CA SER A 495 -26.26 -5.78 17.28
C SER A 495 -26.61 -4.50 16.52
N THR A 496 -26.99 -3.45 17.24
CA THR A 496 -27.44 -2.17 16.68
C THR A 496 -26.71 -1.01 17.35
N HIS A 497 -26.22 -0.06 16.54
CA HIS A 497 -25.35 1.04 16.93
C HIS A 497 -25.87 2.36 16.36
N THR A 498 -25.82 3.44 17.12
CA THR A 498 -26.13 4.80 16.63
C THR A 498 -24.83 5.50 16.23
N VAL A 499 -24.80 6.09 15.03
CA VAL A 499 -23.66 6.82 14.48
C VAL A 499 -23.98 8.30 14.32
N SER A 500 -22.98 9.16 14.53
CA SER A 500 -23.05 10.61 14.28
C SER A 500 -22.86 10.92 12.78
N ALA A 501 -23.16 12.16 12.39
CA ALA A 501 -22.77 12.70 11.09
C ALA A 501 -21.23 12.79 10.95
N GLY A 502 -20.75 12.81 9.71
CA GLY A 502 -19.33 12.70 9.36
C GLY A 502 -18.92 11.25 9.07
N VAL A 503 -17.63 10.98 9.24
CA VAL A 503 -17.07 9.61 9.19
C VAL A 503 -16.98 9.06 10.61
N GLN A 504 -17.46 7.84 10.84
CA GLN A 504 -17.39 7.14 12.12
C GLN A 504 -16.98 5.69 11.86
N VAL A 505 -16.07 5.14 12.67
CA VAL A 505 -15.67 3.72 12.62
C VAL A 505 -15.96 3.04 13.95
N PHE A 506 -16.44 1.80 13.90
CA PHE A 506 -16.62 0.93 15.06
C PHE A 506 -16.42 -0.54 14.66
N GLN A 507 -16.35 -1.43 15.65
CA GLN A 507 -16.20 -2.87 15.44
C GLN A 507 -17.24 -3.66 16.24
N VAL A 508 -17.59 -4.85 15.74
CA VAL A 508 -18.43 -5.82 16.46
C VAL A 508 -17.76 -7.21 16.45
N PRO A 509 -18.05 -8.10 17.42
CA PRO A 509 -17.50 -9.46 17.42
C PRO A 509 -17.87 -10.23 16.14
N MET A 510 -16.86 -10.81 15.49
CA MET A 510 -17.05 -11.66 14.31
C MET A 510 -17.43 -13.08 14.73
N ASN A 511 -18.42 -13.64 14.04
CA ASN A 511 -18.84 -15.03 14.18
C ASN A 511 -18.79 -15.72 12.82
N ILE A 512 -18.56 -17.03 12.84
CA ILE A 512 -18.61 -17.92 11.66
C ILE A 512 -19.96 -17.76 10.95
N GLY A 513 -19.94 -17.58 9.63
CA GLY A 513 -21.13 -17.41 8.80
C GLY A 513 -21.14 -16.12 7.98
N SER A 514 -22.34 -15.73 7.55
CA SER A 514 -22.59 -14.51 6.76
C SER A 514 -22.45 -13.26 7.61
N GLN A 515 -21.89 -12.20 7.01
CA GLN A 515 -21.75 -10.87 7.61
C GLN A 515 -22.69 -9.91 6.87
N GLN A 516 -23.61 -9.27 7.57
CA GLN A 516 -24.69 -8.48 6.97
C GLN A 516 -24.83 -7.14 7.69
N ILE A 517 -24.86 -6.05 6.93
CA ILE A 517 -24.96 -4.69 7.46
C ILE A 517 -26.22 -4.05 6.89
N SER A 518 -26.91 -3.27 7.72
CA SER A 518 -28.00 -2.39 7.29
C SER A 518 -27.91 -1.06 8.02
N ILE A 519 -28.29 0.02 7.36
CA ILE A 519 -28.30 1.38 7.92
C ILE A 519 -29.62 2.07 7.61
N GLN A 520 -30.07 2.89 8.55
CA GLN A 520 -31.10 3.91 8.34
C GLN A 520 -30.56 5.24 8.86
N THR A 521 -30.44 6.24 7.99
CA THR A 521 -29.98 7.59 8.36
C THR A 521 -31.07 8.37 9.07
N SER A 522 -30.71 9.37 9.87
CA SER A 522 -31.67 10.31 10.49
C SER A 522 -32.45 11.13 9.44
N SER A 523 -31.93 11.27 8.22
CA SER A 523 -32.60 11.86 7.05
C SER A 523 -33.64 10.93 6.39
N GLY A 524 -33.64 9.64 6.73
CA GLY A 524 -34.59 8.63 6.23
C GLY A 524 -34.11 7.82 5.02
N ALA A 525 -32.87 8.01 4.56
CA ALA A 525 -32.23 7.10 3.61
C ALA A 525 -31.91 5.76 4.28
N SER A 526 -31.84 4.68 3.51
CA SER A 526 -31.57 3.34 4.06
C SER A 526 -31.00 2.38 3.01
N GLY A 527 -30.06 1.55 3.43
CA GLY A 527 -29.45 0.53 2.58
C GLY A 527 -29.03 -0.69 3.39
N SER A 528 -28.77 -1.79 2.69
CA SER A 528 -28.29 -3.04 3.30
C SER A 528 -27.43 -3.84 2.33
N GLY A 529 -26.45 -4.55 2.86
CA GLY A 529 -25.54 -5.41 2.11
C GLY A 529 -25.21 -6.68 2.90
N THR A 530 -24.82 -7.72 2.18
CA THR A 530 -24.29 -8.97 2.73
C THR A 530 -22.95 -9.20 2.08
N GLY A 531 -21.90 -9.38 2.87
CA GLY A 531 -20.57 -9.58 2.31
C GLY A 531 -20.42 -10.94 1.65
N ASN A 532 -19.79 -10.95 0.48
CA ASN A 532 -19.72 -12.12 -0.38
C ASN A 532 -18.85 -13.24 0.21
N ILE A 533 -17.91 -12.91 1.11
CA ILE A 533 -17.16 -13.91 1.87
C ILE A 533 -17.91 -14.34 3.14
N THR A 534 -18.21 -15.65 3.24
CA THR A 534 -18.70 -16.26 4.48
C THR A 534 -17.51 -16.59 5.39
N VAL A 535 -17.50 -16.06 6.61
CA VAL A 535 -16.42 -16.30 7.58
C VAL A 535 -16.41 -17.76 7.99
N SER A 536 -15.27 -18.43 7.85
CA SER A 536 -15.11 -19.84 8.22
C SER A 536 -14.44 -20.04 9.58
N GLY A 537 -14.67 -21.22 10.19
CA GLY A 537 -13.81 -21.74 11.26
C GLY A 537 -12.57 -22.47 10.72
N ASP A 538 -12.62 -22.88 9.45
CA ASP A 538 -11.54 -23.54 8.72
C ASP A 538 -10.68 -22.53 7.93
N CYS A 539 -9.49 -22.96 7.52
CA CYS A 539 -8.50 -22.14 6.83
C CYS A 539 -8.94 -21.73 5.41
N TRP A 540 -8.86 -20.43 5.09
CA TRP A 540 -9.07 -19.95 3.73
C TRP A 540 -7.99 -20.51 2.80
N GLY A 541 -8.37 -21.19 1.72
CA GLY A 541 -7.41 -21.83 0.81
C GLY A 541 -6.50 -22.90 1.46
N GLY A 542 -6.75 -23.30 2.71
CA GLY A 542 -5.85 -24.16 3.49
C GLY A 542 -4.71 -23.41 4.22
N ILE A 543 -4.65 -22.08 4.15
CA ILE A 543 -3.57 -21.26 4.73
C ILE A 543 -4.07 -20.34 5.86
N TYR A 544 -3.12 -19.74 6.60
CA TYR A 544 -3.35 -18.66 7.53
C TYR A 544 -3.53 -17.31 6.83
N ASN A 545 -4.74 -17.06 6.30
CA ASN A 545 -5.03 -15.81 5.62
C ASN A 545 -5.37 -14.67 6.62
N TYR A 546 -4.45 -13.71 6.72
CA TYR A 546 -4.60 -12.48 7.50
C TYR A 546 -4.82 -11.22 6.64
N ASN A 547 -5.09 -11.41 5.34
CA ASN A 547 -5.73 -10.39 4.51
C ASN A 547 -7.23 -10.23 4.89
N PHE A 548 -7.84 -9.13 4.45
CA PHE A 548 -9.24 -8.78 4.68
C PHE A 548 -10.05 -8.86 3.38
N HIS A 549 -11.37 -8.95 3.50
CA HIS A 549 -12.32 -8.61 2.45
C HIS A 549 -13.14 -7.41 2.91
N SER A 550 -13.52 -6.55 1.98
CA SER A 550 -14.33 -5.36 2.22
C SER A 550 -15.49 -5.24 1.24
N GLU A 551 -16.53 -4.52 1.67
CA GLU A 551 -17.82 -4.37 0.99
C GLU A 551 -18.36 -2.94 1.17
N ALA A 552 -19.14 -2.45 0.21
CA ALA A 552 -19.73 -1.10 0.23
C ALA A 552 -21.26 -1.12 0.05
N ILE A 553 -21.94 -0.27 0.81
CA ILE A 553 -23.37 0.03 0.69
C ILE A 553 -23.48 1.54 0.43
N LEU A 554 -23.91 1.92 -0.77
CA LEU A 554 -24.21 3.32 -1.13
C LEU A 554 -25.70 3.62 -0.86
N LEU A 555 -26.03 4.87 -0.49
CA LEU A 555 -27.36 5.28 -0.01
C LEU A 555 -28.04 6.35 -0.89
#